data_AF-A0A0S7ET30-F1
#
_entry.id   AF-A0A0S7ET30-F1
#
_cell.length_a   1.000
_cell.length_b   1.000
_cell.length_c   1.000
_cell.angle_alpha   90.00
_cell.angle_beta   90.00
_cell.angle_gamma   90.00
#
_symmetry.space_group_name_H-M   'P 1'
#
loop_
_entity.id
_entity.type
_entity.pdbx_description
1 polymer ?
#
loop_
_entity_poly.entity_id
_entity_poly.type
_entity_poly.pdbx_seq_one_letter_code
_entity_poly.pdbx_strand_id
1 'polypeptide(L)'
;HRERIRREIRKELKIKEGAENLRRAITDKRKGQQVDTQLRCSNRKLETLQAQLRELDAHIVVKGPDDNRDSTKSPGSVSRTSANQHRIAALERQLNIELKVKQGAENMIPIYSSGATKDKKLLQTAQQMLQDSKTKIDKQLTCR
;
A
#
# COMPACT_ATOMS: atom_id res chain seq x y z
N HIS A 1 6.21 17.25 16.24
CA HIS A 1 6.12 16.33 15.08
C HIS A 1 6.69 14.93 15.37
N ARG A 2 7.95 14.78 15.82
CA ARG A 2 8.56 13.47 16.18
C ARG A 2 7.75 12.64 17.19
N GLU A 3 7.20 13.27 18.22
CA GLU A 3 6.36 12.58 19.20
C GLU A 3 5.08 11.99 18.62
N ARG A 4 4.53 12.61 17.56
CA ARG A 4 3.38 12.06 16.84
C ARG A 4 3.77 10.76 16.14
N ILE A 5 4.93 10.74 15.46
CA ILE A 5 5.45 9.54 14.80
C ILE A 5 5.79 8.45 15.81
N ARG A 6 6.43 8.78 16.94
CA ARG A 6 6.70 7.80 18.02
C ARG A 6 5.42 7.20 18.62
N ARG A 7 4.38 8.02 18.81
CA ARG A 7 3.06 7.51 19.24
C ARG A 7 2.45 6.58 18.21
N GLU A 8 2.58 6.90 16.93
CA GLU A 8 2.04 6.08 15.84
C GLU A 8 2.78 4.75 15.71
N ILE A 9 4.11 4.73 15.86
CA ILE A 9 4.92 3.50 15.92
C ILE A 9 4.45 2.60 17.06
N ARG A 10 4.24 3.15 18.26
CA ARG A 10 3.76 2.36 19.41
C ARG A 10 2.37 1.78 19.18
N LYS A 11 1.45 2.54 18.57
CA LYS A 11 0.12 2.03 18.21
C LYS A 11 0.22 0.91 17.18
N GLU A 12 1.02 1.11 16.15
CA GLU A 12 1.19 0.14 15.06
C GLU A 12 1.84 -1.15 15.56
N LEU A 13 2.82 -1.08 16.48
CA LEU A 13 3.40 -2.25 17.14
C LEU A 13 2.35 -3.07 17.92
N LYS A 14 1.45 -2.40 18.67
CA LYS A 14 0.37 -3.09 19.39
C LYS A 14 -0.60 -3.79 18.43
N ILE A 15 -0.92 -3.16 17.30
CA ILE A 15 -1.77 -3.76 16.27
C ILE A 15 -1.08 -4.98 15.67
N LYS A 16 0.22 -4.88 15.38
CA LYS A 16 1.02 -6.00 14.88
C LYS A 16 1.02 -7.17 15.86
N GLU A 17 1.32 -6.93 17.14
CA GLU A 17 1.30 -7.98 18.18
C GLU A 17 -0.07 -8.66 18.27
N GLY A 18 -1.16 -7.88 18.24
CA GLY A 18 -2.52 -8.40 18.23
C GLY A 18 -2.81 -9.28 17.01
N ALA A 19 -2.39 -8.84 15.82
CA ALA A 19 -2.53 -9.61 14.59
C ALA A 19 -1.65 -10.87 14.58
N GLU A 20 -0.46 -10.84 15.16
CA GLU A 20 0.42 -12.02 15.28
C GLU A 20 -0.17 -13.05 16.23
N ASN A 21 -0.75 -12.61 17.35
CA ASN A 21 -1.44 -13.50 18.28
C ASN A 21 -2.68 -14.13 17.62
N LEU A 22 -3.48 -13.31 16.93
CA LEU A 22 -4.62 -13.79 16.16
C LEU A 22 -4.18 -14.78 15.07
N ARG A 23 -3.04 -14.55 14.42
CA ARG A 23 -2.51 -15.45 13.39
C ARG A 23 -2.18 -16.83 13.95
N ARG A 24 -1.59 -16.88 15.16
CA ARG A 24 -1.26 -18.13 15.87
C ARG A 24 -2.52 -18.90 16.30
N ALA A 25 -3.58 -18.19 16.67
CA ALA A 25 -4.85 -18.78 17.10
C ALA A 25 -5.72 -19.30 15.94
N ILE A 26 -5.53 -18.77 14.72
CA ILE A 26 -6.34 -19.15 13.56
C ILE A 26 -5.85 -20.44 12.91
N THR A 27 -6.75 -21.42 12.84
CA THR A 27 -6.58 -22.68 12.09
C THR A 27 -7.17 -22.63 10.67
N ASP A 28 -8.13 -21.73 10.41
CA ASP A 28 -8.76 -21.57 9.10
C ASP A 28 -7.81 -20.88 8.07
N LYS A 29 -7.62 -21.51 6.91
CA LYS A 29 -6.70 -21.03 5.87
C LYS A 29 -7.09 -19.68 5.27
N ARG A 30 -8.39 -19.38 5.08
CA ARG A 30 -8.83 -18.12 4.47
C ARG A 30 -8.67 -16.96 5.46
N LYS A 31 -9.10 -17.14 6.71
CA LYS A 31 -8.89 -16.16 7.78
C LYS A 31 -7.40 -15.93 8.04
N GLY A 32 -6.59 -16.99 7.97
CA GLY A 32 -5.13 -16.91 8.09
C GLY A 32 -4.51 -16.00 7.02
N GLN A 33 -4.92 -16.13 5.76
CA GLN A 33 -4.44 -15.28 4.67
C GLN A 33 -4.81 -13.79 4.84
N GLN A 34 -5.98 -13.50 5.41
CA GLN A 34 -6.38 -12.13 5.72
C GLN A 34 -5.48 -11.53 6.80
N VAL A 35 -5.23 -12.25 7.89
CA VAL A 35 -4.33 -11.81 8.95
C VAL A 35 -2.88 -11.68 8.47
N ASP A 36 -2.41 -12.59 7.61
CA ASP A 36 -1.09 -12.47 6.97
C ASP A 36 -0.98 -11.20 6.11
N THR A 37 -2.07 -10.83 5.45
CA THR A 37 -2.13 -9.57 4.69
C THR A 37 -2.02 -8.39 5.63
N GLN A 38 -2.79 -8.38 6.73
CA GLN A 38 -2.74 -7.33 7.75
C GLN A 38 -1.33 -7.19 8.37
N LEU A 39 -0.66 -8.30 8.68
CA LEU A 39 0.71 -8.30 9.20
C LEU A 39 1.71 -7.69 8.22
N ARG A 40 1.62 -8.03 6.93
CA ARG A 40 2.46 -7.41 5.90
C ARG A 40 2.22 -5.89 5.80
N CYS A 41 0.97 -5.45 5.94
CA CYS A 41 0.64 -4.02 5.93
C CYS A 41 1.24 -3.29 7.14
N SER A 42 1.05 -3.84 8.33
CA SER A 42 1.56 -3.26 9.57
C SER A 42 3.08 -3.15 9.57
N ASN A 43 3.79 -4.18 9.06
CA ASN A 43 5.25 -4.13 8.91
C ASN A 43 5.73 -3.00 7.98
N ARG A 44 5.10 -2.84 6.81
CA ARG A 44 5.46 -1.75 5.87
C ARG A 44 5.21 -0.36 6.46
N LYS A 45 4.12 -0.21 7.22
CA LYS A 45 3.81 1.05 7.89
C LYS A 45 4.82 1.37 8.99
N LEU A 46 5.24 0.36 9.77
CA LEU A 46 6.33 0.50 10.75
C LEU A 46 7.64 0.92 10.10
N GLU A 47 8.05 0.28 9.01
CA GLU A 47 9.26 0.65 8.26
C GLU A 47 9.21 2.11 7.81
N THR A 48 8.06 2.55 7.28
CA THR A 48 7.86 3.94 6.84
C THR A 48 7.96 4.93 7.99
N LEU A 49 7.24 4.68 9.09
CA LEU A 49 7.27 5.54 10.27
C LEU A 49 8.66 5.59 10.91
N GLN A 50 9.37 4.46 10.95
CA GLN A 50 10.74 4.39 11.44
C GLN A 50 11.73 5.11 10.52
N ALA A 51 11.52 5.09 9.20
CA ALA A 51 12.34 5.84 8.25
C ALA A 51 12.12 7.36 8.43
N GLN A 52 10.86 7.81 8.54
CA GLN A 52 10.52 9.21 8.79
C GLN A 52 11.09 9.70 10.13
N LEU A 53 11.01 8.88 11.18
CA LEU A 53 11.58 9.24 12.48
C LEU A 53 13.10 9.40 12.39
N ARG A 54 13.79 8.44 11.73
CA ARG A 54 15.24 8.50 11.50
C ARG A 54 15.66 9.72 10.69
N GLU A 55 14.92 10.08 9.66
CA GLU A 55 15.17 11.28 8.85
C GLU A 55 15.04 12.55 9.69
N LEU A 56 14.00 12.64 10.52
CA LEU A 56 13.82 13.78 11.42
C LEU A 56 14.88 13.85 12.50
N ASP A 57 15.39 12.72 12.98
CA ASP A 57 16.48 12.66 13.96
C ASP A 57 17.83 13.03 13.31
N ALA A 58 18.06 12.65 12.05
CA ALA A 58 19.25 13.03 11.29
C ALA A 58 19.37 14.55 11.05
N HIS A 59 18.23 15.25 10.89
CA HIS A 59 18.22 16.71 10.78
C HIS A 59 18.52 17.45 12.10
N ILE A 60 18.64 16.75 13.25
CA ILE A 60 19.07 17.36 14.52
C ILE A 60 20.60 17.37 14.64
N VAL A 61 21.26 16.29 14.24
CA VAL A 61 22.70 16.10 14.50
C VAL A 61 23.59 17.02 13.64
N VAL A 62 23.04 17.65 12.61
CA VAL A 62 23.78 18.57 11.71
C VAL A 62 23.71 20.05 12.17
N LYS A 63 22.93 20.38 13.21
CA LYS A 63 22.80 21.77 13.68
C LYS A 63 23.36 21.95 15.10
N GLY A 64 24.66 21.75 15.25
CA GLY A 64 25.43 22.46 16.28
C GLY A 64 25.54 23.94 15.88
N PRO A 65 25.49 24.90 16.82
CA PRO A 65 25.78 26.28 16.49
C PRO A 65 27.28 26.34 16.18
N ASP A 66 27.63 26.79 14.98
CA ASP A 66 28.72 27.73 14.71
C ASP A 66 29.15 27.62 13.22
N ASP A 67 29.15 28.79 12.59
CA ASP A 67 29.86 29.21 11.40
C ASP A 67 29.72 28.47 10.05
N ASN A 68 29.14 29.21 9.09
CA ASN A 68 29.80 29.57 7.84
C ASN A 68 30.53 28.45 7.07
N ARG A 69 29.86 27.82 6.11
CA ARG A 69 30.25 27.73 4.68
C ARG A 69 29.50 26.60 3.97
N ASP A 70 28.87 27.02 2.86
CA ASP A 70 28.91 26.40 1.54
C ASP A 70 28.33 24.97 1.31
N SER A 71 27.61 24.90 0.19
CA SER A 71 27.45 23.76 -0.72
C SER A 71 27.07 22.37 -0.17
N THR A 72 25.75 22.17 -0.12
CA THR A 72 25.00 21.14 -0.89
C THR A 72 25.51 19.68 -0.99
N LYS A 73 24.62 18.81 -0.48
CA LYS A 73 24.20 17.49 -1.03
C LYS A 73 25.14 16.29 -0.79
N SER A 74 24.84 15.58 0.29
CA SER A 74 25.17 14.16 0.43
C SER A 74 24.37 13.31 -0.60
N PRO A 75 25.01 12.51 -1.48
CA PRO A 75 24.32 11.86 -2.63
C PRO A 75 23.39 10.69 -2.28
N GLY A 76 23.38 10.22 -1.03
CA GLY A 76 22.64 9.01 -0.63
C GLY A 76 21.15 9.22 -0.32
N SER A 77 20.74 10.45 0.02
CA SER A 77 19.36 10.75 0.44
C SER A 77 18.41 10.83 -0.77
N VAL A 78 18.82 11.53 -1.83
CA VAL A 78 18.03 11.70 -3.06
C VAL A 78 17.70 10.38 -3.77
N SER A 79 18.60 9.39 -3.71
CA SER A 79 18.43 8.10 -4.40
C SER A 79 17.37 7.20 -3.73
N ARG A 80 17.20 7.31 -2.41
CA ARG A 80 16.17 6.54 -1.67
C ARG A 80 14.80 7.19 -1.76
N THR A 81 14.74 8.51 -1.69
CA THR A 81 13.49 9.26 -1.90
C THR A 81 12.99 9.06 -3.33
N SER A 82 13.89 9.10 -4.33
CA SER A 82 13.52 8.81 -5.71
C SER A 82 13.05 7.37 -5.91
N ALA A 83 13.73 6.36 -5.32
CA ALA A 83 13.29 4.97 -5.38
C ALA A 83 11.90 4.75 -4.77
N ASN A 84 11.60 5.42 -3.66
CA ASN A 84 10.25 5.42 -3.06
C ASN A 84 9.24 6.13 -3.95
N GLN A 85 9.59 7.27 -4.56
CA GLN A 85 8.76 7.99 -5.52
C GLN A 85 8.42 7.11 -6.73
N HIS A 86 9.42 6.41 -7.29
CA HIS A 86 9.24 5.49 -8.42
C HIS A 86 8.32 4.32 -8.06
N ARG A 87 8.47 3.78 -6.85
CA ARG A 87 7.62 2.69 -6.35
C ARG A 87 6.18 3.16 -6.12
N ILE A 88 5.98 4.36 -5.58
CA ILE A 88 4.66 4.98 -5.43
C ILE A 88 4.02 5.20 -6.81
N ALA A 89 4.75 5.81 -7.75
CA ALA A 89 4.27 6.06 -9.10
C ALA A 89 3.94 4.76 -9.87
N ALA A 90 4.70 3.68 -9.63
CA ALA A 90 4.41 2.37 -10.19
C ALA A 90 3.13 1.76 -9.59
N LEU A 91 2.93 1.87 -8.28
CA LEU A 91 1.71 1.41 -7.62
C LEU A 91 0.48 2.21 -8.08
N GLU A 92 0.62 3.53 -8.26
CA GLU A 92 -0.46 4.38 -8.80
C GLU A 92 -0.81 4.03 -10.23
N ARG A 93 0.20 3.75 -11.08
CA ARG A 93 -0.03 3.23 -12.43
C ARG A 93 -0.79 1.91 -12.40
N GLN A 94 -0.38 0.98 -11.54
CA GLN A 94 -1.07 -0.30 -11.40
C GLN A 94 -2.53 -0.11 -10.94
N LEU A 95 -2.77 0.76 -9.96
CA LEU A 95 -4.12 1.07 -9.49
C LEU A 95 -4.98 1.65 -10.61
N ASN A 96 -4.43 2.57 -11.40
CA ASN A 96 -5.14 3.18 -12.53
C ASN A 96 -5.53 2.14 -13.59
N ILE A 97 -4.64 1.18 -13.88
CA ILE A 97 -4.92 0.08 -14.79
C ILE A 97 -6.10 -0.75 -14.28
N GLU A 98 -6.07 -1.19 -13.01
CA GLU A 98 -7.14 -2.02 -12.46
C GLU A 98 -8.48 -1.25 -12.39
N LEU A 99 -8.45 0.06 -12.14
CA LEU A 99 -9.66 0.91 -12.21
C LEU A 99 -10.24 0.98 -13.62
N LYS A 100 -9.39 1.10 -14.65
CA LYS A 100 -9.85 1.10 -16.05
C LYS A 100 -10.42 -0.26 -16.46
N VAL A 101 -9.79 -1.36 -16.03
CA VAL A 101 -10.31 -2.71 -16.27
C VAL A 101 -11.67 -2.90 -15.58
N LYS A 102 -11.80 -2.46 -14.32
CA LYS A 102 -13.06 -2.49 -13.57
C LYS A 102 -14.17 -1.73 -14.33
N GLN A 103 -13.91 -0.49 -14.73
CA GLN A 103 -14.86 0.35 -15.46
C GLN A 103 -15.25 -0.28 -16.82
N GLY A 104 -14.26 -0.83 -17.54
CA GLY A 104 -14.50 -1.53 -18.80
C GLY A 104 -15.45 -2.72 -18.61
N ALA A 105 -15.20 -3.55 -17.60
CA ALA A 105 -16.08 -4.68 -17.28
C ALA A 105 -17.49 -4.23 -16.88
N GLU A 106 -17.63 -3.18 -16.07
CA GLU A 106 -18.92 -2.59 -15.68
C GLU A 106 -19.72 -2.07 -16.88
N ASN A 107 -19.05 -1.49 -17.89
CA ASN A 107 -19.69 -1.02 -19.12
C ASN A 107 -20.10 -2.16 -20.05
N MET A 108 -19.36 -3.28 -20.06
CA MET A 108 -19.63 -4.42 -20.93
C MET A 108 -20.77 -5.32 -20.41
N ILE A 109 -20.95 -5.43 -19.09
CA ILE A 109 -21.97 -6.29 -18.48
C ILE A 109 -23.40 -5.99 -18.98
N PRO A 110 -23.87 -4.72 -19.02
CA PRO A 110 -25.20 -4.38 -19.54
C PRO A 110 -25.42 -4.81 -21.00
N ILE A 111 -24.37 -4.75 -21.82
CA ILE A 111 -24.42 -5.12 -23.25
C ILE A 111 -24.73 -6.61 -23.39
N TYR A 112 -24.06 -7.47 -22.60
CA TYR A 112 -24.25 -8.92 -22.64
C TYR A 112 -25.43 -9.42 -21.81
N SER A 113 -25.91 -8.63 -20.83
CA SER A 113 -27.05 -8.97 -19.98
C SER A 113 -28.40 -8.73 -20.67
N SER A 114 -28.47 -7.76 -21.58
CA SER A 114 -29.73 -7.21 -22.09
C SER A 114 -29.78 -7.07 -23.62
N GLY A 115 -28.65 -7.18 -24.31
CA GLY A 115 -28.54 -7.01 -25.76
C GLY A 115 -29.06 -8.20 -26.57
N ALA A 116 -29.21 -7.98 -27.88
CA ALA A 116 -29.68 -8.98 -28.85
C ALA A 116 -28.78 -10.23 -28.94
N THR A 117 -27.50 -10.10 -28.55
CA THR A 117 -26.54 -11.21 -28.44
C THR A 117 -26.30 -11.58 -26.98
N LYS A 118 -27.18 -12.41 -26.42
CA LYS A 118 -27.00 -13.00 -25.09
C LYS A 118 -25.89 -14.05 -25.11
N ASP A 119 -24.64 -13.59 -25.19
CA ASP A 119 -23.48 -14.48 -25.08
C ASP A 119 -23.11 -14.67 -23.61
N LYS A 120 -23.62 -15.77 -23.05
CA LYS A 120 -23.38 -16.16 -21.66
C LYS A 120 -21.89 -16.30 -21.32
N LYS A 121 -21.05 -16.69 -22.27
CA LYS A 121 -19.60 -16.83 -22.04
C LYS A 121 -18.92 -15.47 -21.91
N LEU A 122 -19.33 -14.51 -22.73
CA LEU A 122 -18.80 -13.14 -22.65
C LEU A 122 -19.27 -12.43 -21.37
N LEU A 123 -20.53 -12.62 -20.98
CA LEU A 123 -21.05 -12.10 -19.71
C LEU A 123 -20.25 -12.65 -18.51
N GLN A 124 -20.01 -13.96 -18.47
CA GLN A 124 -19.25 -14.60 -17.40
C GLN A 124 -17.80 -14.07 -17.35
N THR A 125 -17.16 -13.90 -18.51
CA THR A 125 -15.80 -13.33 -18.59
C THR A 125 -15.76 -11.91 -18.04
N ALA A 126 -16.71 -11.06 -18.43
CA ALA A 126 -16.80 -9.69 -17.94
C ALA A 126 -17.03 -9.62 -16.42
N GLN A 127 -17.91 -10.48 -15.88
CA GLN A 127 -18.14 -10.58 -14.44
C GLN A 127 -16.89 -11.04 -13.68
N GLN A 128 -16.14 -12.00 -14.22
CA GLN A 128 -14.89 -12.47 -13.62
C GLN A 128 -13.83 -11.35 -13.60
N MET A 129 -13.67 -10.64 -14.72
CA MET A 129 -12.75 -9.49 -14.81
C MET A 129 -13.11 -8.39 -13.79
N LEU A 130 -14.41 -8.13 -13.59
CA LEU A 130 -14.88 -7.19 -12.59
C LEU A 130 -14.53 -7.63 -11.16
N GLN A 131 -14.74 -8.91 -10.84
CA GLN A 131 -14.43 -9.45 -9.52
C GLN A 131 -12.92 -9.42 -9.23
N ASP A 132 -12.11 -9.78 -10.23
CA ASP A 132 -10.65 -9.82 -10.11
C ASP A 132 -10.07 -8.42 -9.93
N SER A 133 -10.51 -7.45 -10.75
CA SER A 133 -10.07 -6.05 -10.64
C SER A 133 -10.47 -5.43 -9.29
N LYS A 134 -11.70 -5.65 -8.81
CA LYS A 134 -12.13 -5.24 -7.45
C LYS A 134 -11.24 -5.81 -6.36
N THR A 135 -10.95 -7.11 -6.41
CA THR A 135 -10.10 -7.78 -5.42
C THR A 135 -8.67 -7.22 -5.43
N LYS A 136 -8.11 -6.92 -6.60
CA LYS A 136 -6.77 -6.33 -6.71
C LYS A 136 -6.72 -4.89 -6.20
N ILE A 137 -7.75 -4.09 -6.49
CA ILE A 137 -7.90 -2.73 -5.97
C ILE A 137 -7.98 -2.77 -4.44
N ASP A 138 -8.84 -3.61 -3.88
CA ASP A 138 -8.98 -3.75 -2.42
C ASP A 138 -7.66 -4.17 -1.77
N LYS A 139 -6.95 -5.14 -2.35
CA LYS A 139 -5.63 -5.54 -1.85
C LYS A 139 -4.62 -4.40 -1.90
N GLN A 140 -4.63 -3.58 -2.95
CA GLN A 140 -3.74 -2.42 -3.03
C GLN A 140 -4.11 -1.34 -2.02
N LEU A 141 -5.40 -1.00 -1.88
CA LEU A 141 -5.87 0.00 -0.93
C LEU A 141 -5.66 -0.44 0.53
N THR A 142 -5.83 -1.73 0.81
CA THR A 142 -5.59 -2.30 2.15
C THR A 142 -4.10 -2.31 2.51
N CYS A 143 -3.20 -2.32 1.52
CA CYS A 143 -1.75 -2.40 1.71
C CYS A 143 -1.00 -1.06 1.59
N ARG A 144 -1.71 0.05 1.37
CA ARG A 144 -1.16 1.40 1.16
C ARG A 144 -1.26 2.20 2.45
#